data_AF-A0D0V8-F1
#
_entry.id   AF-A0D0V8-F1
#
_cell.length_a   1.000
_cell.length_b   1.000
_cell.length_c   1.000
_cell.angle_alpha   90.00
_cell.angle_beta   90.00
_cell.angle_gamma   90.00
#
_symmetry.space_group_name_H-M   'P 1'
#
loop_
_entity.id
_entity.type
_entity.pdbx_description
1 polymer ?
#
loop_
_entity_poly.entity_id
_entity_poly.type
_entity_poly.pdbx_seq_one_letter_code
_entity_poly.pdbx_strand_id
1 'polypeptide(L)'
;MIKYKRELFRTQIRQQFHQNVFKQKRILANTQVQQAYSFNQLIDMIANPRIITQDHLKELNSCLLYCINQKLSNEQIQLIERNVDNLLSLLMYQITNKNTLILESLTIFINLTFFSDEIQDKLLTNSHTNFNILQVISGLISNGTEVRTALELLINVWCNSNSQKLEQLDLIIAINDLTHNSISKNENQNILLISKCLKNFVSCICDDFLLFDCDYLVKLIKTLLNYGLKEKPQFISDQIEIYCIVVQKLNLNFLQQDYDLILNLINLSLGCITLVELITKLLSYFCINETECFYELLQIHVIEYSKQIIRLNNNEVIPSILNLLSIIFYQLSQTFNNLLQPFYDDNVILKEIIRLSEGCYPKKVREASIRCIKILIESSNELQIQNLVDLETHIILIDLLKDFSLDQFSTLFTLQSLNNLLSVFSVQAFQMDYPHHLMQFALSNNQEIADEANQILLKFEDDFHNICQ
;
A
#
# COMPACT_ATOMS: atom_id res chain seq x y z
N MET A 1 -21.23 -23.78 10.42
CA MET A 1 -20.64 -22.43 10.18
C MET A 1 -20.93 -21.40 11.29
N ILE A 2 -22.19 -21.14 11.66
CA ILE A 2 -22.52 -20.15 12.72
C ILE A 2 -21.98 -20.54 14.10
N LYS A 3 -22.00 -21.85 14.46
CA LYS A 3 -21.38 -22.35 15.70
C LYS A 3 -19.87 -22.08 15.74
N TYR A 4 -19.16 -22.35 14.65
CA TYR A 4 -17.71 -22.12 14.53
C TYR A 4 -17.34 -20.63 14.62
N LYS A 5 -18.08 -19.74 13.94
CA LYS A 5 -17.89 -18.28 14.05
C LYS A 5 -18.14 -17.77 15.48
N ARG A 6 -19.16 -18.30 16.18
CA ARG A 6 -19.41 -17.97 17.60
C ARG A 6 -18.32 -18.50 18.53
N GLU A 7 -17.72 -19.65 18.21
CA GLU A 7 -16.61 -20.23 18.97
C GLU A 7 -15.32 -19.44 18.77
N LEU A 8 -15.03 -19.02 17.53
CA LEU A 8 -13.90 -18.15 17.19
C LEU A 8 -14.03 -16.78 17.87
N PHE A 9 -15.23 -16.20 17.87
CA PHE A 9 -15.51 -14.95 18.57
C PHE A 9 -15.41 -15.08 20.10
N ARG A 10 -15.92 -16.18 20.69
CA ARG A 10 -15.73 -16.47 22.13
C ARG A 10 -14.27 -16.70 22.50
N THR A 11 -13.48 -17.28 21.60
CA THR A 11 -12.05 -17.51 21.77
C THR A 11 -11.27 -16.20 21.68
N GLN A 12 -11.62 -15.32 20.73
CA GLN A 12 -11.08 -13.97 20.60
C GLN A 12 -11.41 -13.11 21.82
N ILE A 13 -12.66 -13.15 22.31
CA ILE A 13 -13.04 -12.44 23.54
C ILE A 13 -12.29 -13.00 24.75
N ARG A 14 -12.14 -14.34 24.88
CA ARG A 14 -11.32 -14.93 25.96
C ARG A 14 -9.84 -14.56 25.83
N GLN A 15 -9.28 -14.49 24.63
CA GLN A 15 -7.90 -14.06 24.40
C GLN A 15 -7.72 -12.57 24.68
N GLN A 16 -8.67 -11.71 24.31
CA GLN A 16 -8.67 -10.29 24.67
C GLN A 16 -8.83 -10.09 26.17
N PHE A 17 -9.71 -10.87 26.81
CA PHE A 17 -9.89 -10.84 28.26
C PHE A 17 -8.63 -11.37 28.96
N HIS A 18 -7.98 -12.43 28.48
CA HIS A 18 -6.70 -12.91 28.99
C HIS A 18 -5.55 -11.93 28.74
N GLN A 19 -5.49 -11.23 27.61
CA GLN A 19 -4.52 -10.17 27.33
C GLN A 19 -4.76 -8.94 28.20
N ASN A 20 -6.01 -8.58 28.48
CA ASN A 20 -6.37 -7.49 29.38
C ASN A 20 -6.11 -7.86 30.84
N VAL A 21 -6.38 -9.11 31.25
CA VAL A 21 -6.01 -9.65 32.56
C VAL A 21 -4.49 -9.81 32.68
N PHE A 22 -3.74 -10.12 31.62
CA PHE A 22 -2.27 -10.12 31.62
C PHE A 22 -1.70 -8.71 31.67
N LYS A 23 -2.27 -7.73 30.93
CA LYS A 23 -1.93 -6.31 31.07
C LYS A 23 -2.21 -5.84 32.50
N GLN A 24 -3.36 -6.17 33.09
CA GLN A 24 -3.71 -5.84 34.48
C GLN A 24 -2.85 -6.57 35.52
N LYS A 25 -2.46 -7.84 35.30
CA LYS A 25 -1.57 -8.59 36.21
C LYS A 25 -0.11 -8.15 36.10
N ARG A 26 0.36 -7.69 34.93
CA ARG A 26 1.67 -7.03 34.77
C ARG A 26 1.67 -5.64 35.41
N ILE A 27 0.55 -4.93 35.35
CA ILE A 27 0.35 -3.66 36.06
C ILE A 27 0.42 -3.92 37.57
N LEU A 28 -0.38 -4.85 38.12
CA LEU A 28 -0.41 -5.17 39.56
C LEU A 28 0.94 -5.58 40.17
N ALA A 29 1.84 -6.20 39.40
CA ALA A 29 3.19 -6.55 39.88
C ALA A 29 4.13 -5.34 40.04
N ASN A 30 3.89 -4.25 39.31
CA ASN A 30 4.59 -2.96 39.50
C ASN A 30 3.76 -1.98 40.37
N THR A 31 2.62 -2.41 40.91
CA THR A 31 1.67 -1.60 41.70
C THR A 31 1.82 -1.78 43.21
N GLN A 32 3.04 -1.92 43.74
CA GLN A 32 3.24 -1.90 45.20
C GLN A 32 3.74 -0.56 45.76
N VAL A 33 3.78 0.49 44.93
CA VAL A 33 3.87 1.88 45.41
C VAL A 33 2.93 2.75 44.57
N GLN A 34 1.62 2.55 44.67
CA GLN A 34 0.65 3.48 44.08
C GLN A 34 0.51 4.70 45.01
N GLN A 35 1.33 5.73 44.76
CA GLN A 35 0.88 7.09 45.03
C GLN A 35 -0.29 7.38 44.08
N ALA A 36 -1.39 7.94 44.60
CA ALA A 36 -2.53 8.33 43.81
C ALA A 36 -2.16 9.58 42.99
N TYR A 37 -1.65 9.37 41.77
CA TYR A 37 -1.39 10.44 40.82
C TYR A 37 -2.72 11.08 40.36
N SER A 38 -2.74 12.39 40.12
CA SER A 38 -3.92 13.15 39.71
C SER A 38 -3.61 14.14 38.57
N PHE A 39 -4.63 14.50 37.79
CA PHE A 39 -4.49 15.51 36.73
C PHE A 39 -3.98 16.86 37.26
N ASN A 40 -4.42 17.28 38.45
CA ASN A 40 -3.96 18.53 39.05
C ASN A 40 -2.47 18.49 39.41
N GLN A 41 -1.97 17.35 39.88
CA GLN A 41 -0.52 17.17 40.10
C GLN A 41 0.26 17.27 38.79
N LEU A 42 -0.26 16.71 37.69
CA LEU A 42 0.37 16.88 36.38
C LEU A 42 0.45 18.36 35.99
N ILE A 43 -0.65 19.10 36.13
CA ILE A 43 -0.68 20.53 35.80
C ILE A 43 0.27 21.34 36.68
N ASP A 44 0.33 21.07 37.98
CA ASP A 44 1.25 21.75 38.89
C ASP A 44 2.72 21.49 38.52
N MET A 45 3.05 20.25 38.11
CA MET A 45 4.39 19.87 37.66
C MET A 45 4.75 20.47 36.29
N ILE A 46 3.79 20.59 35.36
CA ILE A 46 4.00 21.22 34.05
C ILE A 46 4.14 22.75 34.19
N ALA A 47 3.31 23.38 35.04
CA ALA A 47 3.27 24.83 35.20
C ALA A 47 4.46 25.40 35.97
N ASN A 48 5.03 24.62 36.91
CA ASN A 48 6.15 25.03 37.75
C ASN A 48 7.31 24.02 37.74
N PRO A 49 7.98 23.82 36.61
CA PRO A 49 9.11 22.91 36.53
C PRO A 49 10.26 23.46 37.39
N ARG A 50 10.53 22.82 38.53
CA ARG A 50 11.70 23.12 39.39
C ARG A 50 12.98 22.63 38.70
N ILE A 51 14.15 22.84 39.32
CA ILE A 51 15.42 22.23 38.86
C ILE A 51 15.16 20.76 38.52
N ILE A 52 15.41 20.41 37.27
CA ILE A 52 15.15 19.07 36.75
C ILE A 52 16.16 18.10 37.36
N THR A 53 15.71 17.31 38.34
CA THR A 53 16.41 16.13 38.84
C THR A 53 15.83 14.88 38.18
N GLN A 54 16.60 13.79 38.17
CA GLN A 54 16.14 12.51 37.61
C GLN A 54 14.84 12.02 38.27
N ASP A 55 14.71 12.20 39.58
CA ASP A 55 13.52 11.78 40.34
C ASP A 55 12.29 12.61 39.95
N HIS A 56 12.47 13.91 39.71
CA HIS A 56 11.38 14.78 39.28
C HIS A 56 10.87 14.40 37.89
N LEU A 57 11.77 14.03 36.97
CA LEU A 57 11.38 13.54 35.64
C LEU A 57 10.68 12.18 35.72
N LYS A 58 11.14 11.26 36.56
CA LYS A 58 10.47 9.96 36.75
C LYS A 58 9.06 10.12 37.31
N GLU A 59 8.87 11.04 38.25
CA GLU A 59 7.57 11.35 38.84
C GLU A 59 6.63 12.00 37.80
N LEU A 60 7.12 13.00 37.05
CA LEU A 60 6.38 13.63 35.97
C LEU A 60 5.98 12.62 34.89
N ASN A 61 6.89 11.73 34.51
CA ASN A 61 6.61 10.68 33.53
C ASN A 61 5.52 9.71 34.02
N SER A 62 5.54 9.38 35.32
CA SER A 62 4.52 8.52 35.94
C SER A 62 3.14 9.20 35.97
N CYS A 63 3.10 10.51 36.25
CA CYS A 63 1.88 11.33 36.15
C CYS A 63 1.35 11.41 34.71
N LEU A 64 2.23 11.64 33.73
CA LEU A 64 1.86 11.70 32.31
C LEU A 64 1.26 10.37 31.85
N LEU A 65 1.93 9.25 32.15
CA LEU A 65 1.43 7.91 31.81
C LEU A 65 0.09 7.62 32.50
N TYR A 66 -0.10 8.05 33.75
CA TYR A 66 -1.38 7.95 34.42
C TYR A 66 -2.47 8.72 33.67
N CYS A 67 -2.20 9.97 33.27
CA CYS A 67 -3.13 10.83 32.55
C CYS A 67 -3.42 10.35 31.12
N ILE A 68 -2.45 9.81 30.37
CA ILE A 68 -2.67 9.20 29.04
C ILE A 68 -3.67 8.03 29.15
N ASN A 69 -3.59 7.26 30.23
CA ASN A 69 -4.49 6.13 30.46
C ASN A 69 -5.89 6.54 30.94
N GLN A 70 -6.11 7.82 31.23
CA GLN A 70 -7.42 8.39 31.54
C GLN A 70 -7.98 9.03 30.28
N LYS A 71 -9.27 8.85 30.00
CA LYS A 71 -9.95 9.62 28.93
C LYS A 71 -10.13 11.07 29.40
N LEU A 72 -9.12 11.91 29.16
CA LEU A 72 -9.18 13.32 29.49
C LEU A 72 -10.25 14.06 28.67
N SER A 73 -10.84 15.11 29.25
CA SER A 73 -11.73 16.02 28.52
C SER A 73 -10.95 17.01 27.65
N ASN A 74 -11.58 17.59 26.65
CA ASN A 74 -10.95 18.61 25.79
C ASN A 74 -10.45 19.83 26.61
N GLU A 75 -11.17 20.22 27.66
CA GLU A 75 -10.76 21.31 28.57
C GLU A 75 -9.47 20.96 29.33
N GLN A 76 -9.30 19.69 29.70
CA GLN A 76 -8.08 19.19 30.36
C GLN A 76 -6.89 19.18 29.40
N ILE A 77 -7.11 18.77 28.14
CA ILE A 77 -6.09 18.81 27.09
C ILE A 77 -5.64 20.26 26.82
N GLN A 78 -6.59 21.19 26.70
CA GLN A 78 -6.28 22.63 26.54
C GLN A 78 -5.50 23.20 27.72
N LEU A 79 -5.75 22.70 28.94
CA LEU A 79 -4.99 23.13 30.10
C LEU A 79 -3.53 22.63 30.05
N ILE A 80 -3.30 21.42 29.54
CA ILE A 80 -1.94 20.91 29.28
C ILE A 80 -1.25 21.79 28.23
N GLU A 81 -1.89 22.03 27.09
CA GLU A 81 -1.37 22.86 25.98
C GLU A 81 -0.93 24.26 26.42
N ARG A 82 -1.71 24.90 27.31
CA ARG A 82 -1.40 26.25 27.84
C ARG A 82 -0.17 26.30 28.74
N ASN A 83 0.16 25.20 29.42
CA ASN A 83 1.25 25.18 30.40
C ASN A 83 2.51 24.47 29.87
N VAL A 84 2.40 23.72 28.77
CA VAL A 84 3.47 22.87 28.27
C VAL A 84 4.71 23.66 27.84
N ASP A 85 4.56 24.90 27.35
CA ASP A 85 5.65 25.70 26.78
C ASP A 85 6.83 25.89 27.77
N ASN A 86 6.55 26.05 29.07
CA ASN A 86 7.58 26.16 30.12
C ASN A 86 8.36 24.85 30.28
N LEU A 87 7.67 23.73 30.33
CA LEU A 87 8.27 22.41 30.42
C LEU A 87 9.07 22.08 29.14
N LEU A 88 8.54 22.40 27.97
CA LEU A 88 9.23 22.22 26.69
C LEU A 88 10.54 22.98 26.65
N SER A 89 10.57 24.25 27.07
CA SER A 89 11.81 25.05 27.08
C SER A 89 12.93 24.41 27.91
N LEU A 90 12.58 23.82 29.06
CA LEU A 90 13.53 23.18 29.96
C LEU A 90 13.96 21.79 29.47
N LEU A 91 13.03 20.96 29.00
CA LEU A 91 13.36 19.68 28.36
C LEU A 91 14.27 19.92 27.15
N MET A 92 14.00 20.97 26.37
CA MET A 92 14.82 21.33 25.22
C MET A 92 16.22 21.80 25.57
N TYR A 93 16.37 22.53 26.68
CA TYR A 93 17.70 22.86 27.21
C TYR A 93 18.49 21.61 27.61
N GLN A 94 17.84 20.62 28.23
CA GLN A 94 18.50 19.34 28.58
C GLN A 94 18.91 18.54 27.34
N ILE A 95 18.05 18.52 26.32
CA ILE A 95 18.28 17.82 25.05
C ILE A 95 19.42 18.49 24.27
N THR A 96 19.41 19.81 24.15
CA THR A 96 20.41 20.58 23.40
C THR A 96 21.81 20.47 24.02
N ASN A 97 21.91 20.40 25.35
CA ASN A 97 23.19 20.29 26.04
C ASN A 97 23.67 18.85 26.27
N LYS A 98 22.98 17.84 25.71
CA LYS A 98 23.35 16.41 25.85
C LYS A 98 23.59 15.99 27.30
N ASN A 99 22.71 16.43 28.21
CA ASN A 99 22.85 16.14 29.65
C ASN A 99 22.55 14.66 29.95
N THR A 100 23.03 14.16 31.09
CA THR A 100 22.73 12.83 31.67
C THR A 100 21.24 12.49 31.77
N LEU A 101 20.36 13.48 31.80
CA LEU A 101 18.90 13.33 31.93
C LEU A 101 18.17 13.29 30.58
N ILE A 102 18.90 13.16 29.47
CA ILE A 102 18.34 13.30 28.13
C ILE A 102 17.29 12.22 27.82
N LEU A 103 17.46 11.01 28.35
CA LEU A 103 16.54 9.89 28.13
C LEU A 103 15.20 10.12 28.83
N GLU A 104 15.21 10.48 30.11
CA GLU A 104 14.01 10.81 30.85
C GLU A 104 13.31 12.05 30.25
N SER A 105 14.10 13.02 29.78
CA SER A 105 13.58 14.22 29.12
C SER A 105 12.90 13.90 27.79
N LEU A 106 13.51 13.04 26.97
CA LEU A 106 12.93 12.55 25.72
C LEU A 106 11.68 11.68 25.96
N THR A 107 11.66 10.88 27.02
CA THR A 107 10.51 10.03 27.35
C THR A 107 9.29 10.86 27.76
N ILE A 108 9.50 11.88 28.61
CA ILE A 108 8.46 12.85 28.98
C ILE A 108 7.95 13.58 27.74
N PHE A 109 8.86 13.96 26.85
CA PHE A 109 8.55 14.66 25.62
C PHE A 109 7.55 13.89 24.74
N ILE A 110 7.76 12.58 24.49
CA ILE A 110 6.76 11.79 23.72
C ILE A 110 5.44 11.72 24.47
N ASN A 111 5.50 11.53 25.78
CA ASN A 111 4.28 11.36 26.55
C ASN A 111 3.42 12.63 26.49
N LEU A 112 4.04 13.80 26.30
CA LEU A 112 3.33 15.04 26.01
C LEU A 112 2.70 15.09 24.61
N THR A 113 3.35 14.54 23.57
CA THR A 113 2.79 14.54 22.20
C THR A 113 1.54 13.69 22.05
N PHE A 114 1.30 12.71 22.94
CA PHE A 114 0.05 11.92 22.91
C PHE A 114 -1.20 12.70 23.33
N PHE A 115 -1.06 13.87 23.94
CA PHE A 115 -2.21 14.66 24.39
C PHE A 115 -2.80 15.56 23.31
N SER A 116 -1.98 16.07 22.37
CA SER A 116 -2.44 17.02 21.35
C SER A 116 -1.46 17.19 20.19
N ASP A 117 -2.02 17.30 18.98
CA ASP A 117 -1.31 17.66 17.76
C ASP A 117 -0.68 19.07 17.86
N GLU A 118 -1.28 20.01 18.60
CA GLU A 118 -0.73 21.36 18.77
C GLU A 118 0.59 21.35 19.56
N ILE A 119 0.69 20.46 20.57
CA ILE A 119 1.94 20.25 21.32
C ILE A 119 3.00 19.63 20.41
N GLN A 120 2.60 18.69 19.56
CA GLN A 120 3.46 18.07 18.56
C GLN A 120 4.01 19.12 17.56
N ASP A 121 3.16 20.01 17.05
CA ASP A 121 3.54 21.05 16.10
C ASP A 121 4.50 22.10 16.70
N LYS A 122 4.23 22.55 17.94
CA LYS A 122 5.11 23.49 18.66
C LYS A 122 6.53 22.96 18.85
N LEU A 123 6.69 21.64 18.94
CA LEU A 123 7.96 20.97 19.17
C LEU A 123 8.78 20.81 17.89
N LEU A 124 8.09 20.52 16.79
CA LEU A 124 8.73 20.05 15.57
C LEU A 124 8.99 21.17 14.56
N THR A 125 8.36 22.33 14.78
CA THR A 125 8.64 23.58 14.05
C THR A 125 10.04 24.15 14.31
N ASN A 126 10.69 23.81 15.43
CA ASN A 126 12.08 24.22 15.68
C ASN A 126 13.07 23.18 15.12
N SER A 127 13.69 23.50 13.99
CA SER A 127 14.65 22.64 13.29
C SER A 127 15.86 22.22 14.13
N HIS A 128 16.39 23.11 14.98
CA HIS A 128 17.55 22.81 15.83
C HIS A 128 17.19 21.82 16.95
N THR A 129 16.02 22.00 17.55
CA THR A 129 15.44 21.10 18.55
C THR A 129 15.27 19.70 17.99
N ASN A 130 14.61 19.60 16.84
CA ASN A 130 14.34 18.33 16.18
C ASN A 130 15.65 17.62 15.81
N PHE A 131 16.62 18.37 15.29
CA PHE A 131 17.96 17.87 15.00
C PHE A 131 18.66 17.26 16.23
N ASN A 132 18.67 17.94 17.39
CA ASN A 132 19.30 17.40 18.60
C ASN A 132 18.61 16.12 19.08
N ILE A 133 17.28 16.03 18.94
CA ILE A 133 16.50 14.82 19.26
C ILE A 133 16.94 13.67 18.36
N LEU A 134 17.02 13.88 17.04
CA LEU A 134 17.45 12.86 16.08
C LEU A 134 18.90 12.41 16.32
N GLN A 135 19.82 13.31 16.68
CA GLN A 135 21.19 12.95 17.04
C GLN A 135 21.26 12.04 18.27
N VAL A 136 20.44 12.33 19.29
CA VAL A 136 20.41 11.52 20.50
C VAL A 136 19.82 10.15 20.22
N ILE A 137 18.71 10.09 19.49
CA ILE A 137 18.10 8.83 19.05
C ILE A 137 19.12 8.00 18.25
N SER A 138 19.82 8.62 17.29
CA SER A 138 20.88 7.97 16.52
C SER A 138 22.00 7.44 17.41
N GLY A 139 22.43 8.21 18.41
CA GLY A 139 23.43 7.78 19.39
C GLY A 139 22.97 6.60 20.25
N LEU A 140 21.71 6.59 20.70
CA LEU A 140 21.14 5.48 21.48
C LEU A 140 21.07 4.19 20.66
N ILE A 141 20.65 4.30 19.40
CA ILE A 141 20.60 3.18 18.45
C ILE A 141 22.00 2.63 18.19
N SER A 142 22.94 3.52 17.82
CA SER A 142 24.33 3.16 17.53
C SER A 142 25.03 2.48 18.70
N ASN A 143 24.75 2.91 19.93
CA ASN A 143 25.34 2.35 21.14
C ASN A 143 24.59 1.13 21.70
N GLY A 144 23.46 0.75 21.10
CA GLY A 144 22.64 -0.39 21.56
C GLY A 144 21.94 -0.16 22.90
N THR A 145 21.80 1.08 23.37
CA THR A 145 21.20 1.45 24.65
C THR A 145 19.74 1.85 24.47
N GLU A 146 18.83 1.23 25.22
CA GLU A 146 17.38 1.55 25.18
C GLU A 146 16.78 1.58 23.75
N VAL A 147 17.32 0.74 22.85
CA VAL A 147 17.00 0.73 21.41
C VAL A 147 15.50 0.74 21.14
N ARG A 148 14.72 -0.02 21.91
CA ARG A 148 13.27 -0.09 21.74
C ARG A 148 12.61 1.26 22.00
N THR A 149 12.97 1.92 23.11
CA THR A 149 12.49 3.26 23.44
C THR A 149 12.94 4.25 22.37
N ALA A 150 14.18 4.15 21.89
CA ALA A 150 14.72 4.99 20.82
C ALA A 150 13.96 4.82 19.48
N LEU A 151 13.54 3.60 19.13
CA LEU A 151 12.71 3.37 17.95
C LEU A 151 11.27 3.86 18.14
N GLU A 152 10.67 3.61 19.31
CA GLU A 152 9.32 4.12 19.64
C GLU A 152 9.31 5.67 19.65
N LEU A 153 10.38 6.31 20.14
CA LEU A 153 10.68 7.73 20.00
C LEU A 153 10.68 8.15 18.53
N LEU A 154 11.45 7.44 17.72
CA LEU A 154 11.71 7.81 16.35
C LEU A 154 10.45 7.77 15.48
N ILE A 155 9.53 6.84 15.71
CA ILE A 155 8.23 6.76 15.00
C ILE A 155 7.48 8.09 15.05
N ASN A 156 7.54 8.81 16.17
CA ASN A 156 6.76 10.04 16.39
C ASN A 156 7.47 11.31 15.90
N VAL A 157 8.79 11.28 15.76
CA VAL A 157 9.60 12.46 15.44
C VAL A 157 10.03 12.46 13.97
N TRP A 158 10.23 11.28 13.37
CA TRP A 158 10.80 11.11 12.03
C TRP A 158 9.77 11.39 10.93
N CYS A 159 9.49 12.68 10.68
CA CYS A 159 8.66 13.22 9.58
C CYS A 159 8.38 14.72 9.74
N ASN A 160 8.43 15.22 10.97
CA ASN A 160 7.96 16.56 11.29
C ASN A 160 9.05 17.65 11.16
N SER A 161 10.19 17.33 10.54
CA SER A 161 11.28 18.27 10.27
C SER A 161 11.25 18.72 8.81
N ASN A 162 11.00 20.01 8.55
CA ASN A 162 11.30 20.65 7.26
C ASN A 162 12.82 20.85 7.03
N SER A 163 13.68 20.30 7.90
CA SER A 163 15.10 20.65 7.97
C SER A 163 16.05 19.47 7.76
N GLN A 164 16.83 19.62 6.68
CA GLN A 164 18.22 19.17 6.45
C GLN A 164 18.48 17.70 6.08
N LYS A 165 19.04 17.54 4.87
CA LYS A 165 19.25 16.29 4.11
C LYS A 165 20.50 15.49 4.51
N LEU A 166 21.49 16.10 5.17
CA LEU A 166 22.80 15.49 5.46
C LEU A 166 22.83 14.69 6.77
N GLU A 167 21.96 15.03 7.72
CA GLU A 167 22.05 14.56 9.11
C GLU A 167 21.11 13.38 9.40
N GLN A 168 20.18 13.11 8.47
CA GLN A 168 19.37 11.90 8.44
C GLN A 168 20.18 10.68 7.97
N LEU A 169 21.34 10.89 7.34
CA LEU A 169 22.21 9.81 6.84
C LEU A 169 22.79 8.99 8.00
N ASP A 170 23.32 9.63 9.04
CA ASP A 170 23.88 8.94 10.21
C ASP A 170 22.83 8.09 10.92
N LEU A 171 21.60 8.61 11.03
CA LEU A 171 20.47 7.87 11.59
C LEU A 171 20.08 6.68 10.72
N ILE A 172 20.05 6.83 9.38
CA ILE A 172 19.75 5.74 8.45
C ILE A 172 20.84 4.66 8.52
N ILE A 173 22.11 5.04 8.63
CA ILE A 173 23.23 4.12 8.84
C ILE A 173 23.05 3.37 10.16
N ALA A 174 22.77 4.08 11.26
CA ALA A 174 22.53 3.47 12.57
C ALA A 174 21.34 2.49 12.55
N ILE A 175 20.26 2.84 11.86
CA ILE A 175 19.09 1.96 11.66
C ILE A 175 19.47 0.74 10.81
N ASN A 176 20.31 0.91 9.79
CA ASN A 176 20.77 -0.20 8.96
C ASN A 176 21.62 -1.19 9.76
N ASP A 177 22.58 -0.71 10.54
CA ASP A 177 23.40 -1.54 11.42
C ASP A 177 22.55 -2.25 12.48
N LEU A 178 21.59 -1.53 13.07
CA LEU A 178 20.63 -2.13 13.99
C LEU A 178 19.80 -3.22 13.31
N THR A 179 19.38 -3.01 12.07
CA THR A 179 18.59 -3.99 11.31
C THR A 179 19.35 -5.29 11.13
N HIS A 180 20.61 -5.23 10.70
CA HIS A 180 21.44 -6.42 10.57
C HIS A 180 21.63 -7.13 11.92
N ASN A 181 21.88 -6.36 12.99
CA ASN A 181 22.01 -6.91 14.33
C ASN A 181 20.73 -7.59 14.83
N SER A 182 19.57 -6.94 14.69
CA SER A 182 18.28 -7.48 15.11
C SER A 182 17.87 -8.70 14.30
N ILE A 183 18.18 -8.74 12.99
CA ILE A 183 17.98 -9.93 12.16
C ILE A 183 18.84 -11.09 12.66
N SER A 184 20.13 -10.86 12.87
CA SER A 184 21.07 -11.92 13.33
C SER A 184 20.66 -12.53 14.68
N LYS A 185 20.00 -11.73 15.53
CA LYS A 185 19.51 -12.12 16.86
C LYS A 185 18.04 -12.57 16.88
N ASN A 186 17.34 -12.53 15.75
CA ASN A 186 15.90 -12.78 15.63
C ASN A 186 15.04 -11.91 16.58
N GLU A 187 15.39 -10.62 16.69
CA GLU A 187 14.68 -9.63 17.51
C GLU A 187 13.46 -9.05 16.76
N ASN A 188 12.47 -9.89 16.48
CA ASN A 188 11.28 -9.57 15.68
C ASN A 188 10.56 -8.26 16.08
N GLN A 189 10.56 -7.90 17.36
CA GLN A 189 9.93 -6.66 17.83
C GLN A 189 10.70 -5.41 17.38
N ASN A 190 12.03 -5.45 17.39
CA ASN A 190 12.87 -4.34 16.94
C ASN A 190 12.73 -4.17 15.42
N ILE A 191 12.71 -5.28 14.69
CA ILE A 191 12.49 -5.30 13.23
C ILE A 191 11.13 -4.66 12.86
N LEU A 192 10.07 -4.99 13.61
CA LEU A 192 8.75 -4.38 13.42
C LEU A 192 8.77 -2.86 13.65
N LEU A 193 9.45 -2.42 14.71
CA LEU A 193 9.55 -1.00 15.04
C LEU A 193 10.37 -0.24 14.00
N ILE A 194 11.52 -0.79 13.57
CA ILE A 194 12.34 -0.24 12.47
C ILE A 194 11.48 -0.06 11.21
N SER A 195 10.65 -1.05 10.89
CA SER A 195 9.79 -0.99 9.70
C SER A 195 8.76 0.13 9.80
N LYS A 196 8.16 0.35 10.98
CA LYS A 196 7.26 1.49 11.21
C LYS A 196 7.98 2.84 11.11
N CYS A 197 9.19 2.93 11.68
CA CYS A 197 10.03 4.12 11.56
C CYS A 197 10.27 4.47 10.08
N LEU A 198 10.64 3.48 9.26
CA LEU A 198 10.88 3.66 7.83
C LEU A 198 9.61 4.01 7.05
N LYS A 199 8.46 3.42 7.40
CA LYS A 199 7.17 3.76 6.78
C LYS A 199 6.82 5.21 6.95
N ASN A 200 6.93 5.71 8.18
CA ASN A 200 6.70 7.13 8.47
C ASN A 200 7.69 7.97 7.67
N PHE A 201 8.99 7.71 7.80
CA PHE A 201 10.02 8.44 7.08
C PHE A 201 9.74 8.56 5.57
N VAL A 202 9.48 7.44 4.91
CA VAL A 202 9.27 7.38 3.45
C VAL A 202 7.97 8.10 3.02
N SER A 203 6.94 8.09 3.85
CA SER A 203 5.71 8.84 3.58
C SER A 203 5.94 10.35 3.50
N CYS A 204 6.95 10.87 4.22
CA CYS A 204 7.27 12.30 4.31
C CYS A 204 8.44 12.74 3.43
N ILE A 205 9.05 11.83 2.65
CA ILE A 205 10.04 12.20 1.64
C ILE A 205 9.41 13.20 0.65
N CYS A 206 9.93 14.43 0.60
CA CYS A 206 9.56 15.44 -0.39
C CYS A 206 10.45 15.35 -1.64
N ASP A 207 10.03 15.95 -2.75
CA ASP A 207 10.76 15.90 -4.04
C ASP A 207 12.20 16.44 -3.94
N ASP A 208 12.46 17.32 -2.97
CA ASP A 208 13.79 17.82 -2.66
C ASP A 208 14.76 16.74 -2.12
N PHE A 209 14.27 15.58 -1.70
CA PHE A 209 15.08 14.50 -1.14
C PHE A 209 16.02 13.82 -2.16
N LEU A 210 15.93 14.16 -3.46
CA LEU A 210 16.75 13.65 -4.57
C LEU A 210 18.28 13.86 -4.44
N LEU A 211 18.77 14.56 -3.40
CA LEU A 211 20.21 14.70 -3.09
C LEU A 211 20.73 13.62 -2.10
N PHE A 212 19.86 12.75 -1.59
CA PHE A 212 20.24 11.68 -0.66
C PHE A 212 20.82 10.48 -1.42
N ASP A 213 21.86 9.82 -0.86
CA ASP A 213 22.35 8.54 -1.38
C ASP A 213 21.32 7.44 -1.07
N CYS A 214 20.38 7.30 -1.99
CA CYS A 214 19.23 6.43 -1.89
C CYS A 214 19.60 4.94 -1.80
N ASP A 215 20.85 4.59 -2.10
CA ASP A 215 21.32 3.21 -2.08
C ASP A 215 21.22 2.58 -0.69
N TYR A 216 21.48 3.35 0.39
CA TYR A 216 21.40 2.84 1.76
C TYR A 216 19.95 2.54 2.17
N LEU A 217 19.02 3.44 1.86
CA LEU A 217 17.60 3.25 2.14
C LEU A 217 17.06 2.04 1.36
N VAL A 218 17.41 1.92 0.08
CA VAL A 218 17.01 0.80 -0.77
C VAL A 218 17.59 -0.52 -0.25
N LYS A 219 18.89 -0.58 0.11
CA LYS A 219 19.52 -1.78 0.70
C LYS A 219 18.85 -2.21 2.00
N LEU A 220 18.52 -1.25 2.87
CA LEU A 220 17.82 -1.50 4.12
C LEU A 220 16.43 -2.10 3.88
N ILE A 221 15.64 -1.52 2.97
CA ILE A 221 14.31 -2.03 2.62
C ILE A 221 14.40 -3.44 2.02
N LYS A 222 15.32 -3.67 1.09
CA LYS A 222 15.57 -5.01 0.51
C LYS A 222 15.97 -6.03 1.57
N THR A 223 16.79 -5.63 2.55
CA THR A 223 17.19 -6.48 3.67
C THR A 223 15.98 -6.88 4.52
N LEU A 224 15.11 -5.93 4.84
CA LEU A 224 13.88 -6.19 5.59
C LEU A 224 12.88 -7.05 4.81
N LEU A 225 12.74 -6.84 3.50
CA LEU A 225 11.90 -7.68 2.64
C LEU A 225 12.43 -9.13 2.60
N ASN A 226 13.73 -9.31 2.39
CA ASN A 226 14.37 -10.64 2.38
C ASN A 226 14.25 -11.35 3.73
N TYR A 227 14.28 -10.61 4.83
CA TYR A 227 13.99 -11.16 6.15
C TYR A 227 12.52 -11.56 6.28
N GLY A 228 11.61 -10.68 5.89
CA GLY A 228 10.17 -10.92 5.93
C GLY A 228 9.80 -12.20 5.21
N LEU A 229 10.31 -12.40 3.98
CA LEU A 229 10.12 -13.60 3.15
C LEU A 229 10.45 -14.92 3.88
N LYS A 230 11.34 -14.91 4.88
CA LYS A 230 11.77 -16.09 5.63
C LYS A 230 10.94 -16.37 6.89
N GLU A 231 10.35 -15.35 7.51
CA GLU A 231 9.79 -15.45 8.85
C GLU A 231 8.25 -15.48 8.86
N LYS A 232 7.55 -14.38 8.50
CA LYS A 232 6.06 -14.32 8.51
C LYS A 232 5.46 -13.27 7.54
N PRO A 233 4.28 -13.52 6.94
CA PRO A 233 3.55 -12.56 6.07
C PRO A 233 3.26 -11.20 6.70
N GLN A 234 3.11 -11.16 8.03
CA GLN A 234 2.76 -9.94 8.78
C GLN A 234 3.90 -8.90 8.81
N PHE A 235 5.14 -9.33 8.56
CA PHE A 235 6.33 -8.46 8.43
C PHE A 235 6.66 -8.12 6.98
N ILE A 236 5.72 -8.31 6.05
CA ILE A 236 5.99 -8.08 4.63
C ILE A 236 5.10 -6.98 4.07
N SER A 237 3.88 -6.79 4.60
CA SER A 237 2.97 -5.78 4.05
C SER A 237 3.52 -4.35 4.19
N ASP A 238 4.03 -3.98 5.38
CA ASP A 238 4.60 -2.64 5.60
C ASP A 238 5.85 -2.42 4.72
N GLN A 239 6.62 -3.48 4.49
CA GLN A 239 7.89 -3.46 3.76
C GLN A 239 7.64 -3.39 2.26
N ILE A 240 6.62 -4.08 1.73
CA ILE A 240 6.17 -3.91 0.35
C ILE A 240 5.66 -2.49 0.16
N GLU A 241 4.83 -1.98 1.08
CA GLU A 241 4.29 -0.62 0.97
C GLU A 241 5.41 0.44 0.98
N ILE A 242 6.38 0.32 1.89
CA ILE A 242 7.59 1.16 1.91
C ILE A 242 8.33 1.04 0.58
N TYR A 243 8.56 -0.18 0.09
CA TYR A 243 9.27 -0.40 -1.16
C TYR A 243 8.54 0.22 -2.35
N CYS A 244 7.22 0.08 -2.44
CA CYS A 244 6.39 0.75 -3.46
C CYS A 244 6.59 2.27 -3.44
N ILE A 245 6.52 2.90 -2.26
CA ILE A 245 6.65 4.35 -2.15
C ILE A 245 8.08 4.80 -2.52
N VAL A 246 9.10 4.08 -2.05
CA VAL A 246 10.51 4.40 -2.37
C VAL A 246 10.78 4.27 -3.86
N VAL A 247 10.36 3.16 -4.46
CA VAL A 247 10.47 2.93 -5.90
C VAL A 247 9.76 4.05 -6.69
N GLN A 248 8.54 4.43 -6.27
CA GLN A 248 7.75 5.49 -6.89
C GLN A 248 8.37 6.88 -6.77
N LYS A 249 8.73 7.29 -5.54
CA LYS A 249 9.22 8.65 -5.26
C LYS A 249 10.63 8.90 -5.79
N LEU A 250 11.46 7.87 -5.79
CA LEU A 250 12.85 7.99 -6.22
C LEU A 250 13.07 7.62 -7.68
N ASN A 251 11.99 7.22 -8.38
CA ASN A 251 12.04 6.77 -9.77
C ASN A 251 13.15 5.74 -10.00
N LEU A 252 13.21 4.73 -9.11
CA LEU A 252 14.26 3.72 -9.17
C LEU A 252 14.03 2.78 -10.33
N ASN A 253 15.05 2.65 -11.17
CA ASN A 253 15.00 1.67 -12.25
C ASN A 253 14.98 0.24 -11.69
N PHE A 254 14.24 -0.65 -12.34
CA PHE A 254 14.20 -2.06 -12.02
C PHE A 254 15.55 -2.74 -12.29
N LEU A 255 16.24 -3.22 -11.25
CA LEU A 255 17.52 -3.94 -11.38
C LEU A 255 17.30 -5.46 -11.41
N GLN A 256 18.20 -6.21 -12.05
CA GLN A 256 18.11 -7.69 -12.12
C GLN A 256 18.06 -8.36 -10.73
N GLN A 257 18.66 -7.75 -9.71
CA GLN A 257 18.61 -8.23 -8.33
C GLN A 257 17.21 -8.11 -7.69
N ASP A 258 16.33 -7.28 -8.25
CA ASP A 258 14.94 -7.15 -7.82
C ASP A 258 14.04 -8.24 -8.42
N TYR A 259 14.49 -8.96 -9.45
CA TYR A 259 13.76 -10.05 -10.09
C TYR A 259 13.44 -11.19 -9.13
N ASP A 260 14.45 -11.75 -8.47
CA ASP A 260 14.27 -12.86 -7.51
C ASP A 260 13.40 -12.43 -6.32
N LEU A 261 13.57 -11.18 -5.89
CA LEU A 261 12.76 -10.60 -4.82
C LEU A 261 11.28 -10.52 -5.22
N ILE A 262 10.98 -9.98 -6.41
CA ILE A 262 9.61 -9.90 -6.93
C ILE A 262 9.00 -11.28 -7.11
N LEU A 263 9.73 -12.25 -7.68
CA LEU A 263 9.22 -13.62 -7.82
C LEU A 263 8.88 -14.25 -6.47
N ASN A 264 9.72 -14.05 -5.46
CA ASN A 264 9.45 -14.56 -4.12
C ASN A 264 8.24 -13.88 -3.48
N LEU A 265 8.05 -12.56 -3.71
CA LEU A 265 6.86 -11.84 -3.27
C LEU A 265 5.59 -12.36 -3.96
N ILE A 266 5.64 -12.58 -5.27
CA ILE A 266 4.57 -13.20 -6.07
C ILE A 266 4.20 -14.59 -5.52
N ASN A 267 5.20 -15.44 -5.28
CA ASN A 267 4.97 -16.78 -4.75
C ASN A 267 4.34 -16.74 -3.35
N LEU A 268 4.77 -15.80 -2.52
CA LEU A 268 4.22 -15.63 -1.18
C LEU A 268 2.76 -15.14 -1.22
N SER A 269 2.41 -14.21 -2.10
CA SER A 269 1.06 -13.62 -2.14
C SER A 269 -0.01 -14.60 -2.60
N LEU A 270 0.34 -15.66 -3.32
CA LEU A 270 -0.56 -16.78 -3.57
C LEU A 270 -1.10 -17.40 -2.27
N GLY A 271 -0.31 -17.37 -1.19
CA GLY A 271 -0.72 -17.82 0.15
C GLY A 271 -1.35 -16.72 1.02
N CYS A 272 -1.37 -15.47 0.57
CA CYS A 272 -1.81 -14.32 1.38
C CYS A 272 -2.46 -13.21 0.55
N ILE A 273 -3.80 -13.27 0.46
CA ILE A 273 -4.64 -12.36 -0.35
C ILE A 273 -4.38 -10.88 -0.08
N THR A 274 -4.12 -10.49 1.19
CA THR A 274 -3.84 -9.10 1.56
C THR A 274 -2.56 -8.54 0.95
N LEU A 275 -1.62 -9.41 0.55
CA LEU A 275 -0.38 -8.98 -0.13
C LEU A 275 -0.59 -8.79 -1.64
N VAL A 276 -1.62 -9.40 -2.22
CA VAL A 276 -1.84 -9.36 -3.67
C VAL A 276 -2.03 -7.92 -4.15
N GLU A 277 -2.86 -7.11 -3.47
CA GLU A 277 -3.09 -5.72 -3.89
C GLU A 277 -1.82 -4.87 -3.86
N LEU A 278 -0.98 -5.04 -2.85
CA LEU A 278 0.28 -4.31 -2.70
C LEU A 278 1.28 -4.70 -3.79
N ILE A 279 1.41 -6.00 -4.08
CA ILE A 279 2.29 -6.50 -5.14
C ILE A 279 1.77 -6.09 -6.52
N THR A 280 0.46 -6.11 -6.74
CA THR A 280 -0.12 -5.64 -8.00
C THR A 280 0.19 -4.16 -8.22
N LYS A 281 0.08 -3.30 -7.18
CA LYS A 281 0.46 -1.87 -7.28
C LYS A 281 1.93 -1.69 -7.62
N LEU A 282 2.82 -2.47 -6.97
CA LEU A 282 4.25 -2.46 -7.26
C LEU A 282 4.53 -2.83 -8.72
N LEU A 283 3.96 -3.95 -9.18
CA LEU A 283 4.14 -4.46 -10.54
C LEU A 283 3.58 -3.48 -11.57
N SER A 284 2.41 -2.88 -11.32
CA SER A 284 1.84 -1.88 -12.22
C SER A 284 2.75 -0.66 -12.37
N TYR A 285 3.38 -0.21 -11.28
CA TYR A 285 4.34 0.90 -11.35
C TYR A 285 5.55 0.55 -12.22
N PHE A 286 6.16 -0.61 -12.01
CA PHE A 286 7.32 -1.04 -12.81
C PHE A 286 6.94 -1.21 -14.26
N CYS A 287 5.78 -1.81 -14.55
CA CYS A 287 5.29 -1.90 -15.91
C CYS A 287 5.21 -0.49 -16.51
N ILE A 288 4.46 0.46 -15.93
CA ILE A 288 4.26 1.79 -16.53
C ILE A 288 5.55 2.56 -16.80
N ASN A 289 6.53 2.51 -15.89
CA ASN A 289 7.71 3.40 -15.95
C ASN A 289 8.94 2.77 -16.61
N GLU A 290 9.05 1.44 -16.64
CA GLU A 290 10.17 0.75 -17.31
C GLU A 290 9.84 0.51 -18.78
N THR A 291 10.42 1.35 -19.64
CA THR A 291 10.25 1.25 -21.11
C THR A 291 11.10 0.17 -21.73
N GLU A 292 12.24 -0.17 -21.10
CA GLU A 292 13.03 -1.35 -21.46
C GLU A 292 12.38 -2.56 -20.83
N CYS A 293 11.50 -3.19 -21.61
CA CYS A 293 10.99 -4.55 -21.46
C CYS A 293 11.32 -5.18 -20.09
N PHE A 294 10.55 -4.80 -19.08
CA PHE A 294 10.46 -5.50 -17.80
C PHE A 294 10.54 -7.00 -18.12
N TYR A 295 11.67 -7.64 -17.76
CA TYR A 295 12.17 -8.87 -18.40
C TYR A 295 11.03 -9.72 -18.94
N GLU A 296 11.00 -10.05 -20.24
CA GLU A 296 9.91 -10.85 -20.85
C GLU A 296 9.52 -12.05 -19.98
N LEU A 297 10.53 -12.66 -19.34
CA LEU A 297 10.37 -13.72 -18.35
C LEU A 297 9.52 -13.30 -17.14
N LEU A 298 9.72 -12.12 -16.54
CA LEU A 298 8.91 -11.59 -15.45
C LEU A 298 7.46 -11.36 -15.88
N GLN A 299 7.21 -10.82 -17.07
CA GLN A 299 5.84 -10.63 -17.58
C GLN A 299 5.11 -11.96 -17.70
N ILE A 300 5.79 -13.00 -18.23
CA ILE A 300 5.25 -14.36 -18.28
C ILE A 300 4.91 -14.88 -16.87
N HIS A 301 5.80 -14.68 -15.89
CA HIS A 301 5.55 -15.08 -14.50
C HIS A 301 4.37 -14.32 -13.87
N VAL A 302 4.24 -13.03 -14.15
CA VAL A 302 3.12 -12.22 -13.66
C VAL A 302 1.80 -12.66 -14.29
N ILE A 303 1.79 -13.06 -15.56
CA ILE A 303 0.61 -13.61 -16.22
C ILE A 303 0.22 -14.96 -15.61
N GLU A 304 1.17 -15.87 -15.39
CA GLU A 304 0.91 -17.15 -14.72
C GLU A 304 0.45 -16.97 -13.26
N TYR A 305 1.03 -16.02 -12.54
CA TYR A 305 0.54 -15.60 -11.23
C TYR A 305 -0.91 -15.08 -11.31
N SER A 306 -1.21 -14.22 -12.28
CA SER A 306 -2.55 -13.65 -12.48
C SER A 306 -3.59 -14.74 -12.74
N LYS A 307 -3.25 -15.74 -13.56
CA LYS A 307 -4.05 -16.94 -13.82
C LYS A 307 -4.37 -17.69 -12.52
N GLN A 308 -3.40 -17.86 -11.64
CA GLN A 308 -3.62 -18.51 -10.33
C GLN A 308 -4.53 -17.69 -9.42
N ILE A 309 -4.34 -16.37 -9.33
CA ILE A 309 -5.19 -15.49 -8.51
C ILE A 309 -6.63 -15.44 -9.03
N ILE A 310 -6.83 -15.36 -10.35
CA ILE A 310 -8.17 -15.37 -10.94
C ILE A 310 -8.91 -16.67 -10.58
N ARG A 311 -8.22 -17.82 -10.63
CA ARG A 311 -8.78 -19.12 -10.25
C ARG A 311 -9.14 -19.24 -8.77
N LEU A 312 -8.51 -18.47 -7.88
CA LEU A 312 -8.92 -18.37 -6.48
C LEU A 312 -10.29 -17.67 -6.33
N ASN A 313 -10.80 -17.03 -7.38
CA ASN A 313 -12.13 -16.41 -7.48
C ASN A 313 -12.43 -15.40 -6.37
N ASN A 314 -11.40 -14.67 -5.90
CA ASN A 314 -11.60 -13.58 -4.94
C ASN A 314 -11.91 -12.25 -5.65
N ASN A 315 -13.20 -11.94 -5.71
CA ASN A 315 -13.75 -10.75 -6.35
C ASN A 315 -13.19 -9.40 -5.84
N GLU A 316 -12.62 -9.33 -4.64
CA GLU A 316 -12.03 -8.09 -4.11
C GLU A 316 -10.71 -7.74 -4.82
N VAL A 317 -9.97 -8.75 -5.26
CA VAL A 317 -8.60 -8.60 -5.75
C VAL A 317 -8.53 -8.69 -7.28
N ILE A 318 -9.42 -9.47 -7.90
CA ILE A 318 -9.48 -9.68 -9.35
C ILE A 318 -9.43 -8.37 -10.16
N PRO A 319 -10.15 -7.28 -9.82
CA PRO A 319 -10.08 -6.03 -10.60
C PRO A 319 -8.66 -5.45 -10.68
N SER A 320 -7.87 -5.56 -9.60
CA SER A 320 -6.48 -5.07 -9.58
C SER A 320 -5.60 -5.90 -10.53
N ILE A 321 -5.77 -7.22 -10.53
CA ILE A 321 -5.02 -8.15 -11.38
C ILE A 321 -5.35 -7.93 -12.86
N LEU A 322 -6.62 -7.72 -13.20
CA LEU A 322 -7.05 -7.43 -14.57
C LEU A 322 -6.50 -6.10 -15.08
N ASN A 323 -6.38 -5.09 -14.22
CA ASN A 323 -5.73 -3.82 -14.56
C ASN A 323 -4.22 -4.01 -14.81
N LEU A 324 -3.54 -4.85 -14.02
CA LEU A 324 -2.14 -5.18 -14.26
C LEU A 324 -1.95 -5.93 -15.58
N LEU A 325 -2.78 -6.94 -15.87
CA LEU A 325 -2.78 -7.66 -17.14
C LEU A 325 -3.02 -6.72 -18.32
N SER A 326 -3.95 -5.78 -18.18
CA SER A 326 -4.22 -4.73 -19.17
C SER A 326 -2.96 -3.92 -19.52
N ILE A 327 -2.20 -3.49 -18.50
CA ILE A 327 -0.94 -2.77 -18.70
C ILE A 327 0.08 -3.68 -19.42
N ILE A 328 0.27 -4.91 -18.93
CA ILE A 328 1.25 -5.85 -19.48
C ILE A 328 0.95 -6.17 -20.96
N PHE A 329 -0.32 -6.46 -21.30
CA PHE A 329 -0.70 -6.76 -22.67
C PHE A 329 -0.48 -5.58 -23.61
N TYR A 330 -0.81 -4.36 -23.17
CA TYR A 330 -0.53 -3.15 -23.95
C TYR A 330 0.97 -2.96 -24.19
N GLN A 331 1.82 -3.21 -23.18
CA GLN A 331 3.26 -3.05 -23.34
C GLN A 331 3.88 -4.09 -24.25
N LEU A 332 3.48 -5.35 -24.09
CA LEU A 332 3.92 -6.46 -24.95
C LEU A 332 3.57 -6.17 -26.42
N SER A 333 2.43 -5.55 -26.69
CA SER A 333 2.05 -5.21 -28.07
C SER A 333 2.83 -4.04 -28.67
N GLN A 334 3.16 -3.02 -27.88
CA GLN A 334 3.93 -1.87 -28.37
C GLN A 334 5.41 -2.20 -28.66
N THR A 335 5.97 -3.18 -27.92
CA THR A 335 7.41 -3.47 -27.99
C THR A 335 7.76 -4.74 -28.76
N PHE A 336 6.90 -5.77 -28.76
CA PHE A 336 7.20 -7.06 -29.41
C PHE A 336 5.94 -7.76 -29.95
N ASN A 337 5.60 -7.53 -31.22
CA ASN A 337 4.40 -8.08 -31.88
C ASN A 337 4.19 -9.62 -31.76
N ASN A 338 5.23 -10.39 -31.42
CA ASN A 338 5.15 -11.87 -31.29
C ASN A 338 5.06 -12.39 -29.85
N LEU A 339 5.31 -11.57 -28.82
CA LEU A 339 5.34 -12.06 -27.43
C LEU A 339 3.95 -12.34 -26.84
N LEU A 340 2.89 -11.81 -27.45
CA LEU A 340 1.53 -12.15 -27.05
C LEU A 340 1.11 -13.54 -27.56
N GLN A 341 1.69 -14.03 -28.65
CA GLN A 341 1.26 -15.26 -29.33
C GLN A 341 1.14 -16.49 -28.41
N PRO A 342 2.09 -16.77 -27.49
CA PRO A 342 1.98 -17.92 -26.58
C PRO A 342 0.71 -17.92 -25.73
N PHE A 343 0.15 -16.74 -25.41
CA PHE A 343 -1.08 -16.63 -24.62
C PHE A 343 -2.35 -16.90 -25.45
N TYR A 344 -2.29 -16.67 -26.76
CA TYR A 344 -3.35 -17.07 -27.69
C TYR A 344 -3.30 -18.57 -27.98
N ASP A 345 -2.10 -19.16 -27.99
CA ASP A 345 -1.92 -20.60 -28.24
C ASP A 345 -2.41 -21.45 -27.04
N ASP A 346 -2.08 -21.11 -25.78
CA ASP A 346 -2.61 -21.80 -24.58
C ASP A 346 -4.06 -21.38 -24.28
N ASN A 347 -4.47 -20.17 -24.65
CA ASN A 347 -5.79 -19.53 -24.46
C ASN A 347 -6.43 -19.58 -23.06
N VAL A 348 -5.79 -20.20 -22.06
CA VAL A 348 -6.39 -20.37 -20.73
C VAL A 348 -6.65 -19.03 -20.06
N ILE A 349 -5.69 -18.12 -20.09
CA ILE A 349 -5.87 -16.79 -19.48
C ILE A 349 -6.92 -15.96 -20.23
N LEU A 350 -7.00 -16.08 -21.56
CA LEU A 350 -8.00 -15.38 -22.37
C LEU A 350 -9.41 -15.85 -22.02
N LYS A 351 -9.63 -17.17 -21.93
CA LYS A 351 -10.89 -17.76 -21.48
C LYS A 351 -11.30 -17.28 -20.09
N GLU A 352 -10.36 -17.19 -19.16
CA GLU A 352 -10.64 -16.70 -17.81
C GLU A 352 -11.05 -15.21 -17.81
N ILE A 353 -10.36 -14.35 -18.56
CA ILE A 353 -10.69 -12.93 -18.68
C ILE A 353 -12.09 -12.76 -19.31
N ILE A 354 -12.35 -13.47 -20.40
CA ILE A 354 -13.65 -13.44 -21.10
C ILE A 354 -14.78 -13.86 -20.15
N ARG A 355 -14.60 -14.98 -19.43
CA ARG A 355 -15.54 -15.48 -18.43
C ARG A 355 -15.83 -14.49 -17.30
N LEU A 356 -14.82 -13.75 -16.85
CA LEU A 356 -14.98 -12.73 -15.79
C LEU A 356 -15.80 -11.51 -16.24
N SER A 357 -16.04 -11.34 -17.54
CA SER A 357 -16.90 -10.29 -18.07
C SER A 357 -18.39 -10.68 -18.06
N GLU A 358 -18.72 -11.96 -17.91
CA GLU A 358 -20.10 -12.44 -17.89
C GLU A 358 -20.94 -11.85 -16.74
N GLY A 359 -22.25 -11.69 -16.95
CA GLY A 359 -23.18 -11.01 -16.04
C GLY A 359 -23.29 -11.57 -14.61
N CYS A 360 -22.75 -12.76 -14.33
CA CYS A 360 -22.72 -13.32 -12.98
C CYS A 360 -21.65 -12.69 -12.06
N TYR A 361 -20.73 -11.91 -12.62
CA TYR A 361 -19.63 -11.28 -11.88
C TYR A 361 -19.96 -9.87 -11.36
N PRO A 362 -19.33 -9.43 -10.25
CA PRO A 362 -19.52 -8.07 -9.74
C PRO A 362 -19.14 -7.01 -10.78
N LYS A 363 -19.88 -5.89 -10.79
CA LYS A 363 -19.69 -4.77 -11.73
C LYS A 363 -18.21 -4.40 -11.94
N LYS A 364 -17.46 -4.15 -10.86
CA LYS A 364 -16.03 -3.79 -10.92
C LYS A 364 -15.13 -4.83 -11.59
N VAL A 365 -15.46 -6.12 -11.46
CA VAL A 365 -14.72 -7.21 -12.12
C VAL A 365 -15.01 -7.20 -13.62
N ARG A 366 -16.28 -7.01 -13.99
CA ARG A 366 -16.71 -6.96 -15.39
C ARG A 366 -16.11 -5.75 -16.11
N GLU A 367 -16.17 -4.57 -15.51
CA GLU A 367 -15.55 -3.34 -16.06
C GLU A 367 -14.03 -3.50 -16.29
N ALA A 368 -13.32 -4.09 -15.32
CA ALA A 368 -11.89 -4.37 -15.47
C ALA A 368 -11.60 -5.43 -16.55
N SER A 369 -12.48 -6.42 -16.70
CA SER A 369 -12.37 -7.46 -17.73
C SER A 369 -12.59 -6.89 -19.12
N ILE A 370 -13.61 -6.02 -19.29
CA ILE A 370 -13.90 -5.29 -20.54
C ILE A 370 -12.68 -4.48 -20.98
N ARG A 371 -12.04 -3.77 -20.07
CA ARG A 371 -10.82 -3.01 -20.37
C ARG A 371 -9.69 -3.92 -20.87
N CYS A 372 -9.54 -5.08 -20.24
CA CYS A 372 -8.52 -6.06 -20.64
C CYS A 372 -8.80 -6.64 -22.03
N ILE A 373 -10.05 -7.01 -22.31
CA ILE A 373 -10.51 -7.51 -23.62
C ILE A 373 -10.28 -6.46 -24.72
N LYS A 374 -10.61 -5.19 -24.46
CA LYS A 374 -10.36 -4.09 -25.41
C LYS A 374 -8.89 -4.03 -25.81
N ILE A 375 -7.99 -4.04 -24.83
CA ILE A 375 -6.54 -3.95 -25.09
C ILE A 375 -6.05 -5.16 -25.89
N LEU A 376 -6.52 -6.36 -25.54
CA LEU A 376 -6.19 -7.57 -26.29
C LEU A 376 -6.61 -7.43 -27.75
N ILE A 377 -7.85 -6.99 -28.03
CA ILE A 377 -8.36 -6.83 -29.40
C ILE A 377 -7.59 -5.74 -30.17
N GLU A 378 -7.40 -4.56 -29.58
CA GLU A 378 -6.67 -3.45 -30.22
C GLU A 378 -5.21 -3.80 -30.54
N SER A 379 -4.64 -4.72 -29.78
CA SER A 379 -3.26 -5.16 -29.91
C SER A 379 -3.08 -6.41 -30.77
N SER A 380 -4.17 -7.01 -31.25
CA SER A 380 -4.15 -8.30 -31.93
C SER A 380 -3.93 -8.14 -33.44
N ASN A 381 -3.16 -9.06 -34.02
CA ASN A 381 -3.20 -9.28 -35.47
C ASN A 381 -4.45 -10.09 -35.89
N GLU A 382 -4.68 -10.27 -37.19
CA GLU A 382 -5.86 -10.98 -37.70
C GLU A 382 -6.01 -12.41 -37.15
N LEU A 383 -4.92 -13.18 -37.04
CA LEU A 383 -4.94 -14.54 -36.50
C LEU A 383 -5.34 -14.55 -35.01
N GLN A 384 -4.82 -13.60 -34.24
CA GLN A 384 -5.15 -13.44 -32.82
C GLN A 384 -6.59 -12.97 -32.63
N ILE A 385 -7.10 -12.10 -33.50
CA ILE A 385 -8.52 -11.72 -33.53
C ILE A 385 -9.39 -12.93 -33.85
N GLN A 386 -9.01 -13.75 -34.83
CA GLN A 386 -9.73 -14.99 -35.15
C GLN A 386 -9.80 -15.92 -33.93
N ASN A 387 -8.70 -16.11 -33.21
CA ASN A 387 -8.70 -16.88 -31.98
C ASN A 387 -9.67 -16.32 -30.93
N LEU A 388 -9.78 -14.99 -30.78
CA LEU A 388 -10.76 -14.38 -29.86
C LEU A 388 -12.21 -14.59 -30.33
N VAL A 389 -12.45 -14.60 -31.65
CA VAL A 389 -13.76 -14.91 -32.23
C VAL A 389 -14.13 -16.38 -31.97
N ASP A 390 -13.19 -17.31 -32.12
CA ASP A 390 -13.36 -18.74 -31.84
C ASP A 390 -13.64 -19.01 -30.36
N LEU A 391 -13.24 -18.10 -29.46
CA LEU A 391 -13.58 -18.09 -28.04
C LEU A 391 -14.93 -17.42 -27.73
N GLU A 392 -15.73 -17.12 -28.74
CA GLU A 392 -17.06 -16.49 -28.62
C GLU A 392 -17.05 -15.11 -27.95
N THR A 393 -15.91 -14.40 -27.98
CA THR A 393 -15.77 -13.08 -27.33
C THR A 393 -16.83 -12.09 -27.81
N HIS A 394 -17.17 -12.12 -29.10
CA HIS A 394 -18.17 -11.25 -29.71
C HIS A 394 -19.58 -11.45 -29.12
N ILE A 395 -19.97 -12.68 -28.81
CA ILE A 395 -21.27 -13.01 -28.19
C ILE A 395 -21.34 -12.35 -26.81
N ILE A 396 -20.28 -12.50 -26.03
CA ILE A 396 -20.19 -11.98 -24.66
C ILE A 396 -20.19 -10.44 -24.66
N LEU A 397 -19.49 -9.80 -25.60
CA LEU A 397 -19.52 -8.34 -25.75
C LEU A 397 -20.93 -7.83 -26.06
N ILE A 398 -21.70 -8.54 -26.90
CA ILE A 398 -23.10 -8.12 -27.16
C ILE A 398 -23.99 -8.33 -25.93
N ASP A 399 -23.81 -9.42 -25.20
CA ASP A 399 -24.57 -9.65 -23.97
C ASP A 399 -24.25 -8.59 -22.89
N LEU A 400 -23.00 -8.11 -22.83
CA LEU A 400 -22.61 -7.00 -21.97
C LEU A 400 -23.34 -5.69 -22.30
N LEU A 401 -23.62 -5.43 -23.59
CA LEU A 401 -24.39 -4.25 -24.00
C LEU A 401 -25.86 -4.30 -23.54
N LYS A 402 -26.36 -5.46 -23.10
CA LYS A 402 -27.68 -5.58 -22.46
C LYS A 402 -27.66 -5.19 -20.98
N ASP A 403 -26.47 -5.02 -20.39
CA ASP A 403 -26.32 -4.63 -18.99
C ASP A 403 -26.24 -3.11 -18.81
N PHE A 404 -27.38 -2.52 -18.47
CA PHE A 404 -27.52 -1.09 -18.16
C PHE A 404 -26.80 -0.64 -16.88
N SER A 405 -26.20 -1.57 -16.11
CA SER A 405 -25.44 -1.21 -14.92
C SER A 405 -24.00 -0.79 -15.22
N LEU A 406 -23.47 -1.06 -16.43
CA LEU A 406 -22.12 -0.63 -16.83
C LEU A 406 -22.00 0.90 -16.88
N ASP A 407 -20.79 1.41 -16.63
CA ASP A 407 -20.50 2.82 -16.89
C ASP A 407 -20.34 3.14 -18.40
N GLN A 408 -20.35 4.43 -18.73
CA GLN A 408 -20.26 4.88 -20.12
C GLN A 408 -18.92 4.49 -20.77
N PHE A 409 -17.82 4.47 -20.02
CA PHE A 409 -16.52 4.05 -20.54
C PHE A 409 -16.49 2.57 -20.89
N SER A 410 -17.07 1.71 -20.05
CA SER A 410 -17.16 0.28 -20.28
C SER A 410 -18.09 -0.03 -21.44
N THR A 411 -19.18 0.73 -21.58
CA THR A 411 -20.07 0.66 -22.75
C THR A 411 -19.32 1.00 -24.03
N LEU A 412 -18.59 2.12 -24.02
CA LEU A 412 -17.78 2.55 -25.16
C LEU A 412 -16.70 1.52 -25.50
N PHE A 413 -15.97 1.01 -24.51
CA PHE A 413 -14.94 0.00 -24.71
C PHE A 413 -15.50 -1.30 -25.27
N THR A 414 -16.71 -1.68 -24.88
CA THR A 414 -17.42 -2.84 -25.42
C THR A 414 -17.75 -2.65 -26.90
N LEU A 415 -18.27 -1.47 -27.27
CA LEU A 415 -18.56 -1.11 -28.67
C LEU A 415 -17.30 -1.06 -29.53
N GLN A 416 -16.24 -0.39 -29.08
CA GLN A 416 -14.96 -0.33 -29.78
C GLN A 416 -14.36 -1.72 -30.01
N SER A 417 -14.41 -2.57 -28.99
CA SER A 417 -13.97 -3.97 -29.07
C SER A 417 -14.76 -4.73 -30.14
N LEU A 418 -16.09 -4.59 -30.15
CA LEU A 418 -16.96 -5.22 -31.14
C LEU A 418 -16.68 -4.71 -32.55
N ASN A 419 -16.50 -3.40 -32.73
CA ASN A 419 -16.20 -2.76 -34.01
C ASN A 419 -14.86 -3.27 -34.60
N ASN A 420 -13.86 -3.46 -33.75
CA ASN A 420 -12.56 -4.01 -34.14
C ASN A 420 -12.60 -5.51 -34.46
N LEU A 421 -13.40 -6.31 -33.76
CA LEU A 421 -13.60 -7.71 -34.16
C LEU A 421 -14.27 -7.80 -35.54
N LEU A 422 -15.23 -6.91 -35.81
CA LEU A 422 -15.98 -6.84 -37.06
C LEU A 422 -15.17 -6.30 -38.26
N SER A 423 -13.98 -5.72 -38.06
CA SER A 423 -13.13 -5.33 -39.19
C SER A 423 -12.36 -6.52 -39.79
N VAL A 424 -12.22 -7.62 -39.04
CA VAL A 424 -11.45 -8.80 -39.46
C VAL A 424 -12.36 -9.99 -39.74
N PHE A 425 -13.49 -10.10 -39.04
CA PHE A 425 -14.44 -11.20 -39.20
C PHE A 425 -15.75 -10.73 -39.84
N SER A 426 -16.23 -11.43 -40.87
CA SER A 426 -17.46 -11.09 -41.58
C SER A 426 -18.69 -11.16 -40.67
N VAL A 427 -19.66 -10.27 -40.87
CA VAL A 427 -20.89 -10.20 -40.07
C VAL A 427 -21.73 -11.49 -40.09
N GLN A 428 -21.46 -12.43 -41.00
CA GLN A 428 -22.22 -13.67 -41.21
C GLN A 428 -22.37 -14.60 -39.98
N ALA A 429 -21.50 -14.52 -38.96
CA ALA A 429 -21.68 -15.33 -37.73
C ALA A 429 -22.55 -14.66 -36.65
N PHE A 430 -22.98 -13.42 -36.87
CA PHE A 430 -23.84 -12.71 -35.92
C PHE A 430 -25.30 -13.13 -36.11
N GLN A 431 -25.96 -13.51 -35.00
CA GLN A 431 -27.40 -13.80 -34.98
C GLN A 431 -28.22 -12.56 -35.36
N MET A 432 -29.35 -12.79 -36.04
CA MET A 432 -30.22 -11.74 -36.62
C MET A 432 -30.73 -10.69 -35.61
N ASP A 433 -30.66 -10.96 -34.30
CA ASP A 433 -31.22 -10.09 -33.26
C ASP A 433 -30.22 -9.03 -32.73
N TYR A 434 -28.94 -9.12 -33.10
CA TYR A 434 -27.89 -8.24 -32.57
C TYR A 434 -27.97 -6.76 -32.99
N PRO A 435 -28.32 -6.40 -34.24
CA PRO A 435 -28.47 -5.00 -34.65
C PRO A 435 -29.50 -4.23 -33.81
N HIS A 436 -30.58 -4.88 -33.36
CA HIS A 436 -31.61 -4.24 -32.53
C HIS A 436 -31.08 -3.77 -31.18
N HIS A 437 -30.13 -4.49 -30.59
CA HIS A 437 -29.50 -4.09 -29.33
C HIS A 437 -28.56 -2.89 -29.46
N LEU A 438 -28.07 -2.62 -30.67
CA LEU A 438 -27.16 -1.51 -30.97
C LEU A 438 -27.90 -0.20 -31.27
N MET A 439 -29.13 -0.27 -31.80
CA MET A 439 -29.93 0.90 -32.16
C MET A 439 -30.15 1.89 -30.99
N GLN A 440 -30.28 1.39 -29.76
CA GLN A 440 -30.42 2.26 -28.58
C GLN A 440 -29.15 3.08 -28.29
N PHE A 441 -27.97 2.57 -28.63
CA PHE A 441 -26.70 3.26 -28.41
C PHE A 441 -26.40 4.28 -29.50
N ALA A 442 -26.89 4.06 -30.73
CA ALA A 442 -26.85 5.04 -31.81
C ALA A 442 -27.58 6.35 -31.48
N LEU A 443 -28.51 6.33 -30.53
CA LEU A 443 -29.25 7.49 -30.00
C LEU A 443 -28.71 7.99 -28.65
N SER A 444 -27.52 7.53 -28.24
CA SER A 444 -26.90 7.94 -26.98
C SER A 444 -26.58 9.44 -26.96
N ASN A 445 -26.73 10.06 -25.79
CA ASN A 445 -26.29 11.44 -25.56
C ASN A 445 -24.76 11.58 -25.53
N ASN A 446 -24.03 10.47 -25.41
CA ASN A 446 -22.58 10.46 -25.53
C ASN A 446 -22.22 10.21 -27.00
N GLN A 447 -21.62 11.23 -27.63
CA GLN A 447 -21.32 11.23 -29.06
C GLN A 447 -20.41 10.07 -29.47
N GLU A 448 -19.39 9.72 -28.68
CA GLU A 448 -18.47 8.63 -29.00
C GLU A 448 -19.19 7.27 -29.02
N ILE A 449 -20.11 7.05 -28.07
CA ILE A 449 -20.94 5.85 -28.01
C ILE A 449 -21.87 5.78 -29.22
N ALA A 450 -22.48 6.90 -29.60
CA ALA A 450 -23.36 6.98 -30.75
C ALA A 450 -22.60 6.72 -32.06
N ASP A 451 -21.41 7.30 -32.21
CA ASP A 451 -20.57 7.16 -33.40
C ASP A 451 -20.11 5.71 -33.57
N GLU A 452 -19.60 5.06 -32.52
CA GLU A 452 -19.18 3.65 -32.57
C GLU A 452 -20.37 2.72 -32.86
N ALA A 453 -21.52 2.93 -32.23
CA ALA A 453 -22.71 2.14 -32.50
C ALA A 453 -23.20 2.28 -33.95
N ASN A 454 -23.18 3.50 -34.50
CA ASN A 454 -23.55 3.74 -35.90
C ASN A 454 -22.57 3.09 -36.88
N GLN A 455 -21.26 3.15 -36.61
CA GLN A 455 -20.26 2.47 -37.45
C GLN A 455 -20.48 0.96 -37.52
N ILE A 456 -20.79 0.35 -36.37
CA ILE A 456 -21.11 -1.07 -36.30
C ILE A 456 -22.37 -1.36 -37.13
N LEU A 457 -23.45 -0.61 -36.93
CA LEU A 457 -24.71 -0.79 -37.66
C LEU A 457 -24.52 -0.68 -39.19
N LEU A 458 -23.71 0.28 -39.66
CA LEU A 458 -23.39 0.41 -41.09
C LEU A 458 -22.68 -0.82 -41.65
N LYS A 459 -21.72 -1.40 -40.90
CA LYS A 459 -21.06 -2.66 -41.30
C LYS A 459 -22.06 -3.82 -41.42
N PHE A 460 -23.04 -3.89 -40.51
CA PHE A 460 -24.11 -4.88 -40.60
C PHE A 460 -25.00 -4.69 -41.84
N GLU A 461 -25.33 -3.44 -42.19
CA GLU A 461 -26.13 -3.12 -43.37
C GLU A 461 -25.39 -3.46 -44.67
N ASP A 462 -24.11 -3.07 -44.79
CA ASP A 462 -23.28 -3.33 -45.97
C ASP A 462 -23.09 -4.84 -46.23
N ASP A 463 -22.80 -5.62 -45.18
CA ASP A 463 -22.65 -7.08 -45.31
C ASP A 463 -23.99 -7.77 -45.63
N PHE A 464 -25.11 -7.31 -45.06
CA PHE A 464 -26.43 -7.82 -45.42
C PHE A 464 -26.77 -7.55 -46.89
N HIS A 465 -26.44 -6.37 -47.40
CA HIS A 465 -26.61 -6.03 -48.81
C HIS A 465 -25.73 -6.88 -49.73
N ASN A 466 -24.48 -7.16 -49.33
CA ASN A 466 -23.56 -8.04 -50.07
C ASN A 466 -24.01 -9.52 -50.09
N ILE A 467 -24.72 -10.00 -49.06
CA ILE A 467 -25.26 -11.37 -49.01
C ILE A 467 -26.54 -11.52 -49.85
N CYS A 468 -27.33 -10.45 -49.97
CA CYS A 468 -28.57 -10.44 -50.74
C CYS A 468 -28.36 -10.26 -52.25
N GLN A 469 -27.16 -9.87 -52.66
CA GLN A 469 -26.69 -9.86 -54.06
C GLN A 469 -26.11 -11.22 -54.44
#